data_AF-A0A958S8I1-F1
#
_entry.id   AF-A0A958S8I1-F1
#
_cell.length_a   1.000
_cell.length_b   1.000
_cell.length_c   1.000
_cell.angle_alpha   90.00
_cell.angle_beta   90.00
_cell.angle_gamma   90.00
#
_symmetry.space_group_name_H-M   'P 1'
#
loop_
_entity.id
_entity.type
_entity.pdbx_description
1 polymer ?
#
loop_
_entity_poly.entity_id
_entity_poly.type
_entity_poly.pdbx_seq_one_letter_code
_entity_poly.pdbx_strand_id
1 'polypeptide(L)'
;LKQKELIGFPVSWIQVSSSDTRVSPSNIKQTAQTSEPKVSEGSLEETFECQQCGFKNSLKNTECTKCGVVFEKLHAKIRDEKEGVQSSKSVRDLWQKVLDDFENNERHEDFLKECRKLNLLSFASQRYSQLEEAIGSDPIIEQTRSKIQTLAETSFKKEPPKKKRKNRRRRLIRPFYISLFVSAVIITIGFFIPEGRNLIGVGAALAFLTFAARVTRL
;
A
#
# COMPACT_ATOMS: atom_id res chain seq x y z
N LEU A 1 -23.23 44.01 20.91
CA LEU A 1 -23.09 44.61 19.55
C LEU A 1 -21.68 44.28 19.08
N LYS A 2 -21.35 43.48 18.07
CA LYS A 2 -22.03 42.69 17.04
C LYS A 2 -21.01 41.57 16.69
N GLN A 3 -21.37 40.29 16.80
CA GLN A 3 -20.48 39.20 16.34
C GLN A 3 -21.30 37.94 15.96
N LYS A 4 -22.41 38.13 15.26
CA LYS A 4 -23.32 37.05 14.82
C LYS A 4 -23.62 37.05 13.31
N GLU A 5 -22.78 37.71 12.49
CA GLU A 5 -23.05 37.87 11.04
C GLU A 5 -21.91 37.38 10.13
N LEU A 6 -21.14 36.35 10.50
CA LEU A 6 -20.05 35.84 9.65
C LEU A 6 -20.12 34.33 9.32
N ILE A 7 -21.28 33.70 9.51
CA ILE A 7 -21.50 32.34 8.98
C ILE A 7 -22.73 32.37 8.08
N GLY A 8 -22.57 33.08 6.96
CA GLY A 8 -23.45 33.01 5.80
C GLY A 8 -22.71 32.30 4.66
N PHE A 9 -22.37 31.03 4.84
CA PHE A 9 -21.89 30.19 3.74
C PHE A 9 -23.00 29.22 3.30
N PRO A 10 -23.54 29.35 2.09
CA PRO A 10 -24.52 28.41 1.57
C PRO A 10 -23.85 27.07 1.25
N VAL A 11 -24.36 26.01 1.88
CA VAL A 11 -24.05 24.61 1.57
C VAL A 11 -24.75 24.24 0.26
N SER A 12 -24.22 24.67 -0.89
CA SER A 12 -24.81 24.37 -2.21
C SER A 12 -23.86 23.78 -3.26
N TRP A 13 -22.62 23.41 -2.90
CA TRP A 13 -21.65 22.87 -3.88
C TRP A 13 -21.59 21.33 -3.97
N ILE A 14 -22.53 20.61 -3.37
CA ILE A 14 -22.77 19.19 -3.70
C ILE A 14 -23.89 19.11 -4.74
N GLN A 15 -23.62 19.61 -5.94
CA GLN A 15 -24.38 19.21 -7.14
C GLN A 15 -23.40 18.70 -8.18
N VAL A 16 -23.39 17.37 -8.30
CA VAL A 16 -22.85 16.62 -9.41
C VAL A 16 -23.52 17.14 -10.68
N SER A 17 -22.72 17.78 -11.52
CA SER A 17 -23.10 18.23 -12.86
C SER A 17 -23.31 17.01 -13.77
N SER A 18 -24.56 16.61 -13.95
CA SER A 18 -25.00 15.71 -15.02
C SER A 18 -25.98 16.45 -15.92
N SER A 19 -25.44 17.04 -17.00
CA SER A 19 -26.14 17.59 -18.16
C SER A 19 -25.03 17.96 -19.15
N ASP A 20 -25.08 17.77 -20.45
CA ASP A 20 -26.02 17.18 -21.39
C ASP A 20 -25.26 17.24 -22.72
N THR A 21 -25.31 16.21 -23.56
CA THR A 21 -25.19 16.47 -25.01
C THR A 21 -26.06 15.46 -25.75
N ARG A 22 -27.31 15.89 -25.98
CA ARG A 22 -28.18 15.35 -27.02
C ARG A 22 -27.62 15.75 -28.39
N VAL A 23 -27.45 14.79 -29.28
CA VAL A 23 -27.53 15.01 -30.73
C VAL A 23 -28.46 13.95 -31.31
N SER A 24 -29.49 14.44 -32.01
CA SER A 24 -30.53 13.70 -32.72
C SER A 24 -30.07 13.33 -34.16
N PRO A 25 -30.87 12.57 -34.95
CA PRO A 25 -30.38 11.54 -35.86
C PRO A 25 -30.28 11.98 -37.34
N SER A 26 -29.43 11.30 -38.11
CA SER A 26 -29.52 11.26 -39.58
C SER A 26 -28.74 10.08 -40.18
N ASN A 27 -29.48 9.00 -40.47
CA ASN A 27 -29.62 8.34 -41.79
C ASN A 27 -28.35 8.14 -42.66
N ILE A 28 -27.81 6.91 -42.70
CA ILE A 28 -27.16 6.33 -43.90
C ILE A 28 -27.59 4.85 -44.05
N LYS A 29 -28.01 4.52 -45.27
CA LYS A 29 -28.50 3.24 -45.80
C LYS A 29 -27.36 2.25 -46.13
N GLN A 30 -27.74 0.96 -46.16
CA GLN A 30 -27.16 -0.17 -46.95
C GLN A 30 -25.80 -0.73 -46.43
N THR A 31 -25.46 -2.02 -46.43
CA THR A 31 -26.01 -3.26 -47.04
C THR A 31 -25.28 -4.49 -46.45
N ALA A 32 -25.95 -5.65 -46.55
CA ALA A 32 -25.39 -7.00 -46.80
C ALA A 32 -24.63 -7.81 -45.70
N GLN A 33 -25.25 -8.94 -45.36
CA GLN A 33 -24.70 -10.31 -45.28
C GLN A 33 -23.51 -10.60 -44.34
N THR A 34 -23.71 -11.50 -43.37
CA THR A 34 -23.20 -12.89 -43.43
C THR A 34 -23.14 -13.55 -42.03
N SER A 35 -23.71 -14.75 -41.98
CA SER A 35 -23.47 -15.88 -41.07
C SER A 35 -23.66 -15.74 -39.56
N GLU A 36 -24.69 -16.45 -39.08
CA GLU A 36 -24.64 -17.19 -37.81
C GLU A 36 -23.34 -18.00 -37.69
N PRO A 37 -22.82 -18.11 -36.46
CA PRO A 37 -22.57 -19.46 -35.98
C PRO A 37 -23.05 -19.69 -34.55
N LYS A 38 -23.88 -20.73 -34.42
CA LYS A 38 -23.74 -21.84 -33.47
C LYS A 38 -23.31 -21.49 -32.04
N VAL A 39 -24.32 -21.47 -31.18
CA VAL A 39 -24.22 -21.84 -29.77
C VAL A 39 -23.62 -23.25 -29.66
N SER A 40 -22.55 -23.39 -28.88
CA SER A 40 -22.13 -24.66 -28.28
C SER A 40 -21.66 -24.40 -26.84
N GLU A 41 -22.16 -25.23 -25.94
CA GLU A 41 -22.07 -25.17 -24.49
C GLU A 41 -20.65 -25.20 -23.91
N GLY A 42 -20.51 -24.68 -22.69
CA GLY A 42 -19.71 -25.38 -21.68
C GLY A 42 -18.45 -24.69 -21.15
N SER A 43 -18.57 -23.47 -20.62
CA SER A 43 -17.76 -22.98 -19.49
C SER A 43 -18.31 -21.61 -19.11
N LEU A 44 -18.83 -21.46 -17.89
CA LEU A 44 -19.06 -20.14 -17.31
C LEU A 44 -17.68 -19.50 -17.13
N GLU A 45 -17.14 -18.90 -18.19
CA GLU A 45 -15.96 -18.06 -18.08
C GLU A 45 -16.37 -16.82 -17.31
N GLU A 46 -16.15 -16.87 -16.00
CA GLU A 46 -16.27 -15.73 -15.12
C GLU A 46 -15.36 -14.62 -15.69
N THR A 47 -15.99 -13.55 -16.16
CA THR A 47 -15.36 -12.36 -16.72
C THR A 47 -15.53 -11.21 -15.74
N PHE A 48 -14.56 -10.31 -15.70
CA PHE A 48 -14.60 -9.14 -14.82
C PHE A 48 -14.14 -7.88 -15.55
N GLU A 49 -14.62 -6.73 -15.07
CA GLU A 49 -14.33 -5.42 -15.69
C GLU A 49 -13.12 -4.76 -15.05
N CYS A 50 -12.17 -4.34 -15.89
CA CYS A 50 -10.99 -3.60 -15.47
C CYS A 50 -11.38 -2.22 -14.93
N GLN A 51 -11.03 -1.94 -13.67
CA GLN A 51 -11.35 -0.67 -13.01
C GLN A 51 -10.58 0.55 -13.56
N GLN A 52 -9.63 0.34 -14.47
CA GLN A 52 -8.84 1.41 -15.06
C GLN A 52 -9.27 1.79 -16.49
N CYS A 53 -9.82 0.86 -17.27
CA CYS A 53 -10.22 1.11 -18.66
C CYS A 53 -11.59 0.53 -19.07
N GLY A 54 -12.29 -0.16 -18.16
CA GLY A 54 -13.60 -0.76 -18.39
C GLY A 54 -13.62 -2.02 -19.26
N PHE A 55 -12.45 -2.55 -19.66
CA PHE A 55 -12.40 -3.74 -20.52
C PHE A 55 -12.75 -5.02 -19.75
N LYS A 56 -13.54 -5.91 -20.36
CA LYS A 56 -13.91 -7.22 -19.80
C LYS A 56 -12.79 -8.22 -20.02
N ASN A 57 -12.14 -8.66 -18.95
CA ASN A 57 -11.08 -9.68 -18.98
C ASN A 57 -11.58 -10.97 -18.34
N SER A 58 -11.02 -12.11 -18.76
CA SER A 58 -11.26 -13.40 -18.08
C SER A 58 -10.51 -13.45 -16.75
N LEU A 59 -11.09 -14.09 -15.72
CA LEU A 59 -10.47 -14.20 -14.38
C LEU A 59 -9.10 -14.90 -14.37
N LYS A 60 -8.75 -15.65 -15.42
CA LYS A 60 -7.46 -16.32 -15.57
C LYS A 60 -6.31 -15.34 -15.90
N ASN A 61 -6.64 -14.14 -16.40
CA ASN A 61 -5.63 -13.17 -16.80
C ASN A 61 -5.09 -12.43 -15.58
N THR A 62 -3.76 -12.38 -15.43
CA THR A 62 -3.07 -11.65 -14.36
C THR A 62 -2.93 -10.15 -14.66
N GLU A 63 -3.17 -9.76 -15.92
CA GLU A 63 -3.11 -8.39 -16.41
C GLU A 63 -4.21 -8.10 -17.44
N CYS A 64 -4.58 -6.82 -17.57
CA CYS A 64 -5.56 -6.41 -18.55
C CYS A 64 -4.97 -6.42 -19.96
N THR A 65 -5.60 -7.13 -20.89
CA THR A 65 -5.14 -7.25 -22.28
C THR A 65 -5.22 -5.94 -23.07
N LYS A 66 -6.05 -4.97 -22.62
CA LYS A 66 -6.21 -3.67 -23.28
C LYS A 66 -5.26 -2.59 -22.76
N CYS A 67 -5.04 -2.52 -21.44
CA CYS A 67 -4.27 -1.43 -20.82
C CYS A 67 -2.99 -1.90 -20.10
N GLY A 68 -2.71 -3.20 -20.04
CA GLY A 68 -1.50 -3.76 -19.43
C GLY A 68 -1.44 -3.66 -17.90
N VAL A 69 -2.56 -3.31 -17.25
CA VAL A 69 -2.59 -3.16 -15.79
C VAL A 69 -2.61 -4.53 -15.12
N VAL A 70 -1.62 -4.80 -14.27
CA VAL A 70 -1.53 -6.01 -13.46
C VAL A 70 -2.55 -5.94 -12.31
N PHE A 71 -3.50 -6.86 -12.27
CA PHE A 71 -4.62 -6.80 -11.34
C PHE A 71 -4.21 -6.91 -9.88
N GLU A 72 -3.17 -7.68 -9.56
CA GLU A 72 -2.63 -7.78 -8.20
C GLU A 72 -2.17 -6.42 -7.67
N LYS A 73 -1.51 -5.61 -8.51
CA LYS A 73 -1.08 -4.24 -8.15
C LYS A 73 -2.26 -3.28 -8.05
N LEU A 74 -3.25 -3.43 -8.93
CA LEU A 74 -4.45 -2.61 -8.91
C LEU A 74 -5.29 -2.87 -7.66
N HIS A 75 -5.49 -4.14 -7.29
CA HIS A 75 -6.20 -4.52 -6.07
C HIS A 75 -5.46 -4.10 -4.80
N ALA A 76 -4.13 -4.17 -4.78
CA ALA A 76 -3.33 -3.63 -3.67
C ALA A 76 -3.57 -2.12 -3.52
N LYS A 77 -3.50 -1.36 -4.62
CA LYS A 77 -3.76 0.09 -4.62
C LYS A 77 -5.17 0.43 -4.14
N ILE A 78 -6.19 -0.29 -4.62
CA ILE A 78 -7.58 -0.08 -4.21
C ILE A 78 -7.81 -0.44 -2.74
N ARG A 79 -7.11 -1.46 -2.21
CA ARG A 79 -7.21 -1.83 -0.79
C ARG A 79 -6.59 -0.77 0.11
N ASP A 80 -5.38 -0.31 -0.24
CA ASP A 80 -4.69 0.77 0.46
C ASP A 80 -5.54 2.06 0.43
N GLU A 81 -6.21 2.33 -0.70
CA GLU A 81 -7.13 3.45 -0.85
C GLU A 81 -8.38 3.31 0.02
N LYS A 82 -8.99 2.12 0.11
CA LYS A 82 -10.17 1.87 0.98
C LYS A 82 -9.86 2.00 2.47
N GLU A 83 -8.68 1.56 2.92
CA GLU A 83 -8.20 1.81 4.30
C GLU A 83 -7.95 3.32 4.53
N GLY A 84 -7.44 4.02 3.50
CA GLY A 84 -7.37 5.49 3.48
C GLY A 84 -8.73 6.19 3.57
N VAL A 85 -9.78 5.64 2.94
CA VAL A 85 -11.14 6.22 2.94
C VAL A 85 -11.80 6.15 4.32
N GLN A 86 -11.66 5.05 5.08
CA GLN A 86 -12.19 5.02 6.45
C GLN A 86 -11.41 5.96 7.36
N SER A 87 -10.09 6.01 7.18
CA SER A 87 -9.22 6.93 7.91
C SER A 87 -9.50 8.40 7.55
N SER A 88 -10.05 8.67 6.36
CA SER A 88 -10.42 10.03 5.93
C SER A 88 -11.51 10.67 6.80
N LYS A 89 -12.37 9.90 7.49
CA LYS A 89 -13.36 10.47 8.42
C LYS A 89 -12.67 11.17 9.60
N SER A 90 -11.71 10.49 10.24
CA SER A 90 -10.94 11.07 11.36
C SER A 90 -10.16 12.33 10.96
N VAL A 91 -9.62 12.34 9.73
CA VAL A 91 -8.88 13.48 9.16
C VAL A 91 -9.82 14.65 8.88
N ARG A 92 -11.05 14.40 8.42
CA ARG A 92 -12.07 15.43 8.23
C ARG A 92 -12.49 16.06 9.56
N ASP A 93 -12.64 15.26 10.62
CA ASP A 93 -12.98 15.78 11.95
C ASP A 93 -11.86 16.65 12.52
N LEU A 94 -10.60 16.27 12.32
CA LEU A 94 -9.44 17.09 12.68
C LEU A 94 -9.36 18.37 11.86
N TRP A 95 -9.67 18.30 10.57
CA TRP A 95 -9.75 19.48 9.72
C TRP A 95 -10.83 20.45 10.20
N GLN A 96 -12.01 19.94 10.59
CA GLN A 96 -13.06 20.78 11.14
C GLN A 96 -12.58 21.50 12.40
N LYS A 97 -11.87 20.82 13.30
CA LYS A 97 -11.28 21.44 14.50
C LYS A 97 -10.25 22.52 14.19
N VAL A 98 -9.52 22.39 13.07
CA VAL A 98 -8.60 23.44 12.58
C VAL A 98 -9.39 24.65 12.10
N LEU A 99 -10.52 24.45 11.43
CA LEU A 99 -11.39 25.56 11.00
C LEU A 99 -12.09 26.24 12.18
N ASP A 100 -12.46 25.47 13.21
CA ASP A 100 -13.14 26.00 14.40
C ASP A 100 -12.20 26.85 15.27
N ASP A 101 -10.90 26.54 15.30
CA ASP A 101 -9.86 27.22 16.09
C ASP A 101 -8.57 27.38 15.27
N PHE A 102 -8.61 28.30 14.31
CA PHE A 102 -7.59 28.48 13.28
C PHE A 102 -6.27 29.09 13.81
N GLU A 103 -6.32 29.88 14.88
CA GLU A 103 -5.10 30.47 15.44
C GLU A 103 -4.25 29.44 16.23
N ASN A 104 -4.83 28.27 16.50
CA ASN A 104 -4.21 27.26 17.34
C ASN A 104 -3.30 26.31 16.55
N ASN A 105 -2.00 26.62 16.56
CA ASN A 105 -0.95 25.82 15.92
C ASN A 105 -0.95 24.34 16.31
N GLU A 106 -1.40 23.96 17.50
CA GLU A 106 -1.44 22.55 17.91
C GLU A 106 -2.46 21.75 17.08
N ARG A 107 -3.60 22.36 16.73
CA ARG A 107 -4.63 21.74 15.88
C ARG A 107 -4.09 21.45 14.48
N HIS A 108 -3.34 22.39 13.92
CA HIS A 108 -2.68 22.22 12.62
C HIS A 108 -1.68 21.07 12.67
N GLU A 109 -0.88 20.98 13.73
CA GLU A 109 0.11 19.92 13.89
C GLU A 109 -0.54 18.54 14.09
N ASP A 110 -1.63 18.44 14.84
CA ASP A 110 -2.35 17.18 15.02
C ASP A 110 -3.00 16.69 13.73
N PHE A 111 -3.59 17.60 12.95
CA PHE A 111 -4.08 17.30 11.61
C PHE A 111 -2.94 16.79 10.69
N LEU A 112 -1.79 17.47 10.69
CA LEU A 112 -0.64 17.04 9.90
C LEU A 112 -0.05 15.71 10.35
N LYS A 113 0.00 15.44 11.66
CA LYS A 113 0.46 14.14 12.20
C LYS A 113 -0.42 13.01 11.68
N GLU A 114 -1.73 13.17 11.69
CA GLU A 114 -2.64 12.15 11.16
C GLU A 114 -2.55 12.02 9.64
N CYS A 115 -2.46 13.14 8.91
CA CYS A 115 -2.25 13.09 7.46
C CYS A 115 -0.95 12.36 7.10
N ARG A 116 0.11 12.54 7.91
CA ARG A 116 1.37 11.83 7.72
C ARG A 116 1.25 10.34 8.01
N LYS A 117 0.59 9.95 9.11
CA LYS A 117 0.37 8.53 9.46
C LYS A 117 -0.36 7.78 8.36
N LEU A 118 -1.29 8.46 7.68
CA LEU A 118 -2.15 7.90 6.65
C LEU A 118 -1.62 8.11 5.22
N ASN A 119 -0.44 8.73 5.04
CA ASN A 119 0.12 9.12 3.74
C ASN A 119 -0.81 10.03 2.90
N LEU A 120 -1.61 10.88 3.55
CA LEU A 120 -2.53 11.84 2.96
C LEU A 120 -1.97 13.28 2.97
N LEU A 121 -0.66 13.45 2.86
CA LEU A 121 -0.03 14.79 2.84
C LEU A 121 -0.42 15.62 1.61
N SER A 122 -0.71 14.97 0.47
CA SER A 122 -1.25 15.63 -0.71
C SER A 122 -2.60 16.29 -0.43
N PHE A 123 -3.49 15.57 0.26
CA PHE A 123 -4.78 16.10 0.69
C PHE A 123 -4.63 17.32 1.62
N ALA A 124 -3.70 17.26 2.59
CA ALA A 124 -3.41 18.40 3.45
C ALA A 124 -2.96 19.62 2.63
N SER A 125 -2.03 19.44 1.70
CA SER A 125 -1.53 20.53 0.85
C SER A 125 -2.65 21.21 0.05
N GLN A 126 -3.56 20.42 -0.52
CA GLN A 126 -4.71 20.92 -1.27
C GLN A 126 -5.67 21.73 -0.40
N ARG A 127 -5.92 21.29 0.84
CA ARG A 127 -6.81 21.99 1.78
C ARG A 127 -6.27 23.36 2.17
N TYR A 128 -4.97 23.46 2.46
CA TYR A 128 -4.36 24.75 2.76
C TYR A 128 -4.29 25.67 1.54
N SER A 129 -4.08 25.14 0.33
CA SER A 129 -4.17 25.94 -0.90
C SER A 129 -5.58 26.52 -1.10
N GLN A 130 -6.62 25.71 -0.92
CA GLN A 130 -8.01 26.18 -0.99
C GLN A 130 -8.33 27.21 0.09
N LEU A 131 -7.76 27.05 1.30
CA LEU A 131 -7.97 27.97 2.39
C LEU A 131 -7.31 29.33 2.14
N GLU A 132 -6.11 29.33 1.56
CA GLU A 132 -5.38 30.53 1.15
C GLU A 132 -6.12 31.29 0.05
N GLU A 133 -6.71 30.58 -0.92
CA GLU A 133 -7.54 31.18 -1.97
C GLU A 133 -8.80 31.85 -1.40
N ALA A 134 -9.36 31.32 -0.31
CA ALA A 134 -10.61 31.81 0.29
C ALA A 134 -10.41 32.97 1.29
N ILE A 135 -9.40 32.87 2.16
CA ILE A 135 -9.14 33.85 3.24
C ILE A 135 -8.10 34.89 2.81
N GLY A 136 -7.21 34.53 1.90
CA GLY A 136 -6.04 35.32 1.52
C GLY A 136 -4.75 34.80 2.16
N SER A 137 -3.67 35.58 2.00
CA SER A 137 -2.35 35.21 2.50
C SER A 137 -2.28 35.42 4.01
N ASP A 138 -2.29 34.32 4.76
CA ASP A 138 -2.10 34.29 6.21
C ASP A 138 -0.76 33.60 6.55
N PRO A 139 0.06 34.17 7.45
CA PRO A 139 1.34 33.59 7.84
C PRO A 139 1.24 32.16 8.38
N ILE A 140 0.14 31.79 9.05
CA ILE A 140 -0.09 30.44 9.58
C ILE A 140 -0.23 29.44 8.42
N ILE A 141 -0.95 29.81 7.36
CA ILE A 141 -1.15 28.96 6.18
C ILE A 141 0.18 28.75 5.46
N GLU A 142 0.93 29.82 5.22
CA GLU A 142 2.22 29.77 4.53
C GLU A 142 3.22 28.89 5.31
N GLN A 143 3.31 29.10 6.63
CA GLN A 143 4.15 28.28 7.51
C GLN A 143 3.74 26.80 7.44
N THR A 144 2.44 26.51 7.47
CA THR A 144 1.93 25.13 7.45
C THR A 144 2.15 24.46 6.10
N ARG A 145 1.99 25.18 4.98
CA ARG A 145 2.31 24.66 3.64
C ARG A 145 3.80 24.35 3.49
N SER A 146 4.68 25.20 4.00
CA SER A 146 6.13 24.94 4.04
C SER A 146 6.47 23.70 4.87
N LYS A 147 5.83 23.54 6.06
CA LYS A 147 5.94 22.31 6.86
C LYS A 147 5.48 21.08 6.07
N ILE A 148 4.39 21.15 5.31
CA ILE A 148 3.92 20.01 4.50
C ILE A 148 4.95 19.63 3.41
N GLN A 149 5.54 20.61 2.72
CA GLN A 149 6.54 20.35 1.68
C GLN A 149 7.78 19.66 2.24
N THR A 150 8.32 20.16 3.36
CA THR A 150 9.47 19.52 4.02
C THR A 150 9.14 18.10 4.53
N LEU A 151 7.93 17.88 5.03
CA LEU A 151 7.45 16.56 5.42
C LEU A 151 7.29 15.61 4.22
N ALA A 152 6.83 16.12 3.07
CA ALA A 152 6.70 15.33 1.86
C ALA A 152 8.08 14.89 1.34
N GLU A 153 9.03 15.81 1.22
CA GLU A 153 10.40 15.53 0.77
C GLU A 153 11.11 14.49 1.65
N THR A 154 10.97 14.62 2.97
CA THR A 154 11.54 13.64 3.91
C THR A 154 10.84 12.28 3.86
N SER A 155 9.56 12.25 3.50
CA SER A 155 8.80 11.00 3.37
C SER A 155 9.18 10.23 2.09
N PHE A 156 9.43 10.92 0.97
CA PHE A 156 9.94 10.28 -0.24
C PHE A 156 11.35 9.70 -0.07
N LYS A 157 12.19 10.34 0.75
CA LYS A 157 13.53 9.83 1.08
C LYS A 157 13.52 8.60 2.00
N LYS A 158 12.40 8.38 2.70
CA LYS A 158 12.11 7.17 3.48
C LYS A 158 11.21 6.23 2.67
N GLU A 159 11.60 5.86 1.45
CA GLU A 159 11.23 4.50 1.04
C GLU A 159 11.89 3.56 2.06
N PRO A 160 11.14 2.81 2.89
CA PRO A 160 11.75 1.74 3.64
C PRO A 160 12.43 0.86 2.60
N PRO A 161 13.70 0.45 2.76
CA PRO A 161 14.31 -0.45 1.82
C PRO A 161 13.33 -1.61 1.70
N LYS A 162 12.68 -1.76 0.53
CA LYS A 162 11.73 -2.84 0.21
C LYS A 162 12.32 -4.04 0.90
N LYS A 163 11.66 -4.56 1.96
CA LYS A 163 12.21 -5.65 2.76
C LYS A 163 12.46 -6.77 1.78
N LYS A 164 13.66 -6.81 1.22
CA LYS A 164 14.05 -7.84 0.28
C LYS A 164 13.84 -9.08 1.13
N ARG A 165 13.14 -10.09 0.60
CA ARG A 165 13.02 -11.43 1.22
C ARG A 165 14.41 -12.11 1.39
N LYS A 166 15.49 -11.34 1.50
CA LYS A 166 16.83 -11.70 1.96
C LYS A 166 16.77 -11.97 3.46
N ASN A 167 16.39 -13.19 3.86
CA ASN A 167 17.16 -13.94 4.87
C ASN A 167 16.59 -15.31 5.29
N ARG A 168 15.68 -15.94 4.54
CA ARG A 168 15.40 -17.36 4.85
C ARG A 168 16.64 -18.24 4.61
N ARG A 169 17.45 -17.93 3.60
CA ARG A 169 18.68 -18.68 3.29
C ARG A 169 19.87 -18.44 4.24
N ARG A 170 20.07 -17.22 4.79
CA ARG A 170 21.16 -16.98 5.76
C ARG A 170 20.84 -17.42 7.19
N ARG A 171 19.57 -17.62 7.56
CA ARG A 171 19.21 -18.14 8.90
C ARG A 171 19.51 -19.63 9.09
N LEU A 172 19.51 -20.44 8.02
CA LEU A 172 19.78 -21.88 8.14
C LEU A 172 21.27 -22.26 8.08
N ILE A 173 22.13 -21.39 7.57
CA ILE A 173 23.57 -21.68 7.47
C ILE A 173 24.28 -21.53 8.83
N ARG A 174 23.86 -20.56 9.65
CA ARG A 174 24.46 -20.33 11.00
C ARG A 174 24.32 -21.50 11.98
N PRO A 175 23.16 -22.15 12.18
CA PRO A 175 23.04 -23.24 13.15
C PRO A 175 23.82 -24.50 12.75
N PHE A 176 24.00 -24.75 11.45
CA PHE A 176 24.75 -25.91 10.96
C PHE A 176 26.22 -25.86 11.38
N TYR A 177 26.90 -24.72 11.18
CA TYR A 177 28.29 -24.55 11.58
C TYR A 177 28.49 -24.56 13.10
N ILE A 178 27.55 -24.01 13.87
CA ILE A 178 27.60 -24.06 15.34
C ILE A 178 27.54 -25.51 15.82
N SER A 179 26.64 -26.32 15.26
CA SER A 179 26.49 -27.72 15.68
C SER A 179 27.72 -28.57 15.33
N LEU A 180 28.34 -28.35 14.15
CA LEU A 180 29.60 -29.03 13.79
C LEU A 180 30.77 -28.59 14.67
N PHE A 181 30.83 -27.31 15.06
CA PHE A 181 31.87 -26.83 15.97
C PHE A 181 31.74 -27.49 17.35
N VAL A 182 30.51 -27.57 17.89
CA VAL A 182 30.26 -28.24 19.17
C VAL A 182 30.64 -29.73 19.12
N SER A 183 30.31 -30.44 18.04
CA SER A 183 30.68 -31.86 17.92
C SER A 183 32.20 -32.04 17.85
N ALA A 184 32.92 -31.16 17.14
CA ALA A 184 34.38 -31.19 17.05
C ALA A 184 35.03 -30.96 18.44
N VAL A 185 34.53 -30.00 19.22
CA VAL A 185 35.03 -29.73 20.58
C VAL A 185 34.80 -30.91 21.53
N ILE A 186 33.65 -31.59 21.45
CA ILE A 186 33.36 -32.77 22.28
C ILE A 186 34.33 -33.92 21.93
N ILE A 187 34.61 -34.14 20.65
CA ILE A 187 35.55 -35.18 20.19
C ILE A 187 36.98 -34.86 20.67
N THR A 188 37.42 -33.60 20.57
CA THR A 188 38.77 -33.23 21.02
C THR A 188 38.92 -33.37 22.53
N ILE A 189 37.92 -32.96 23.33
CA ILE A 189 37.96 -33.16 24.79
C ILE A 189 37.98 -34.66 25.15
N GLY A 190 37.15 -35.47 24.48
CA GLY A 190 37.11 -36.92 24.70
C GLY A 190 38.42 -37.64 24.33
N PHE A 191 39.23 -37.05 23.46
CA PHE A 191 40.56 -37.56 23.12
C PHE A 191 41.61 -37.30 24.22
N PHE A 192 41.51 -36.17 24.94
CA PHE A 192 42.46 -35.79 25.99
C PHE A 192 42.15 -36.41 27.35
N ILE A 193 40.89 -36.77 27.63
CA ILE A 193 40.48 -37.35 28.92
C ILE A 193 40.15 -38.84 28.74
N PRO A 194 40.98 -39.78 29.25
CA PRO A 194 40.80 -41.21 29.03
C PRO A 194 39.51 -41.77 29.67
N GLU A 195 39.01 -41.15 30.74
CA GLU A 195 37.72 -41.46 31.35
C GLU A 195 36.52 -41.02 30.48
N GLY A 196 36.76 -40.10 29.54
CA GLY A 196 35.76 -39.51 28.66
C GLY A 196 35.59 -40.20 27.29
N ARG A 197 36.13 -41.42 27.08
CA ARG A 197 36.07 -42.11 25.77
C ARG A 197 34.64 -42.26 25.22
N ASN A 198 33.64 -42.34 26.08
CA ASN A 198 32.23 -42.41 25.69
C ASN A 198 31.74 -41.11 25.01
N LEU A 199 32.35 -39.95 25.28
CA LEU A 199 32.00 -38.67 24.65
C LEU A 199 32.36 -38.64 23.16
N ILE A 200 33.38 -39.40 22.73
CA ILE A 200 33.77 -39.48 21.31
C ILE A 200 32.61 -40.03 20.48
N GLY A 201 31.93 -41.07 20.97
CA GLY A 201 30.75 -41.65 20.32
C GLY A 201 29.58 -40.66 20.22
N VAL A 202 29.34 -39.88 21.28
CA VAL A 202 28.30 -38.84 21.29
C VAL A 202 28.62 -37.72 20.30
N GLY A 203 29.87 -37.24 20.26
CA GLY A 203 30.31 -36.23 19.31
C GLY A 203 30.21 -36.70 17.85
N ALA A 204 30.61 -37.94 17.56
CA ALA A 204 30.47 -38.54 16.23
C ALA A 204 29.00 -38.67 15.81
N ALA A 205 28.13 -39.16 16.70
CA ALA A 205 26.70 -39.29 16.42
C ALA A 205 26.04 -37.94 16.10
N LEU A 206 26.38 -36.87 16.83
CA LEU A 206 25.89 -35.51 16.56
C LEU A 206 26.39 -34.96 15.23
N ALA A 207 27.64 -35.21 14.87
CA ALA A 207 28.20 -34.81 13.57
C ALA A 207 27.46 -35.51 12.41
N PHE A 208 27.18 -36.81 12.53
CA PHE A 208 26.41 -37.55 11.52
C PHE A 208 24.95 -37.08 11.41
N LEU A 209 24.28 -36.87 12.54
CA LEU A 209 22.89 -36.40 12.57
C LEU A 209 22.75 -35.01 11.94
N THR A 210 23.67 -34.10 12.23
CA THR A 210 23.68 -32.75 11.65
C THR A 210 23.94 -32.77 10.14
N PHE A 211 24.84 -33.64 9.67
CA PHE A 211 25.09 -33.87 8.25
C PHE A 211 23.86 -34.46 7.55
N ALA A 212 23.25 -35.51 8.11
CA ALA A 212 22.04 -36.12 7.57
C ALA A 212 20.88 -35.11 7.47
N ALA A 213 20.64 -34.33 8.54
CA ALA A 213 19.62 -33.29 8.54
C ALA A 213 19.87 -32.18 7.50
N ARG A 214 21.12 -31.97 7.09
CA ARG A 214 21.47 -31.01 6.02
C ARG A 214 21.17 -31.60 4.64
N VAL A 215 21.50 -32.87 4.41
CA VAL A 215 21.26 -33.59 3.15
C VAL A 215 19.77 -33.73 2.87
N THR A 216 18.95 -34.10 3.87
CA THR A 216 17.49 -34.24 3.70
C THR A 216 16.78 -32.90 3.41
N ARG A 217 17.42 -31.76 3.70
CA ARG A 217 16.87 -30.42 3.48
C ARG A 217 17.36 -29.77 2.17
N LEU A 218 18.26 -30.41 1.43
CA LEU A 218 18.73 -29.97 0.12
C LEU A 218 17.83 -30.54 -0.97
#